data_AF-A0A6C0K6Q4-F1
#
_entry.id   AF-A0A6C0K6Q4-F1
#
_cell.length_a   1.000
_cell.length_b   1.000
_cell.length_c   1.000
_cell.angle_alpha   90.00
_cell.angle_beta   90.00
_cell.angle_gamma   90.00
#
_symmetry.space_group_name_H-M   'P 1'
#
loop_
_entity.id
_entity.type
_entity.pdbx_description
1 polymer ?
#
loop_
_entity_poly.entity_id
_entity_poly.type
_entity_poly.pdbx_seq_one_letter_code
_entity_poly.pdbx_strand_id
1 'polypeptide(L)'
;MNEPLREILRTNPTIGKTVFPISIQVCSDTNETDEIPSTVCGWIPTPLEPPGPVAAVLWKTNPEFRAGSLSVRKTILRETIIGLQERVERELRGHRWSRKKIMEQLVAQQSADASPPQNTRELNDALAFLYEIQFVFVDEANKRVSWSPEDVRVWSTTRPIWALSLGSRAIFHKTGEESVGKELGIWISNRELENWRIQWPVADGTLEDLKGRFGKMNISSGFRIEKPKKADYASAIGRVEAIQNLTKFSEYNV
;
A
#
# COMPACT_ATOMS: atom_id res chain seq x y z
N MET A 1 -16.97 56.08 8.89
CA MET A 1 -17.04 55.29 7.63
C MET A 1 -16.69 56.25 6.50
N ASN A 2 -15.57 56.02 5.83
CA ASN A 2 -14.91 56.99 4.93
C ASN A 2 -15.84 57.38 3.76
N GLU A 3 -16.01 58.68 3.47
CA GLU A 3 -16.80 59.18 2.33
C GLU A 3 -16.44 58.54 0.98
N PRO A 4 -15.16 58.32 0.65
CA PRO A 4 -14.78 57.67 -0.61
C PRO A 4 -15.34 56.25 -0.76
N LEU A 5 -15.43 55.52 0.35
CA LEU A 5 -15.97 54.16 0.38
C LEU A 5 -17.48 54.14 0.11
N ARG A 6 -18.22 55.17 0.55
CA ARG A 6 -19.66 55.27 0.28
C ARG A 6 -19.94 55.54 -1.19
N GLU A 7 -19.10 56.33 -1.84
CA GLU A 7 -19.25 56.67 -3.26
C GLU A 7 -18.91 55.48 -4.15
N ILE A 8 -17.83 54.75 -3.86
CA ILE A 8 -17.45 53.50 -4.54
C ILE A 8 -18.55 52.44 -4.41
N LEU A 9 -19.14 52.29 -3.22
CA LEU A 9 -20.25 51.37 -3.04
C LEU A 9 -21.44 51.80 -3.90
N ARG A 10 -21.86 53.07 -3.88
CA ARG A 10 -23.01 53.56 -4.68
C ARG A 10 -22.82 53.43 -6.20
N THR A 11 -21.59 53.52 -6.70
CA THR A 11 -21.29 53.40 -8.13
C THR A 11 -21.08 51.96 -8.58
N ASN A 12 -21.08 50.98 -7.66
CA ASN A 12 -20.84 49.60 -8.02
C ASN A 12 -22.04 49.02 -8.81
N PRO A 13 -21.88 48.70 -10.11
CA PRO A 13 -22.96 48.23 -10.97
C PRO A 13 -23.43 46.79 -10.64
N THR A 14 -22.78 46.11 -9.69
CA THR A 14 -23.16 44.78 -9.20
C THR A 14 -23.87 44.82 -7.85
N ILE A 15 -24.18 46.00 -7.31
CA ILE A 15 -25.08 46.13 -6.14
C ILE A 15 -26.40 45.43 -6.44
N GLY A 16 -26.74 44.43 -5.61
CA GLY A 16 -27.97 43.65 -5.74
C GLY A 16 -27.91 42.45 -6.71
N LYS A 17 -26.78 42.21 -7.39
CA LYS A 17 -26.58 40.95 -8.12
C LYS A 17 -26.03 39.91 -7.15
N THR A 18 -26.83 38.91 -6.83
CA THR A 18 -26.33 37.68 -6.21
C THR A 18 -25.31 37.05 -7.16
N VAL A 19 -24.05 37.04 -6.73
CA VAL A 19 -23.01 36.28 -7.41
C VAL A 19 -23.43 34.81 -7.34
N PHE A 20 -23.38 34.10 -8.47
CA PHE A 20 -23.63 32.66 -8.45
C PHE A 20 -22.68 32.02 -7.43
N PRO A 21 -23.16 31.11 -6.56
CA PRO A 21 -22.29 30.40 -5.65
C PRO A 21 -21.21 29.73 -6.49
N ILE A 22 -19.98 30.19 -6.32
CA ILE A 22 -18.84 29.55 -6.93
C ILE A 22 -18.79 28.18 -6.26
N SER A 23 -19.06 27.12 -7.03
CA SER A 23 -18.84 25.77 -6.52
C SER A 23 -17.34 25.67 -6.27
N ILE A 24 -16.95 25.67 -5.00
CA ILE A 24 -15.60 25.29 -4.61
C ILE A 24 -15.53 23.79 -4.92
N GLN A 25 -15.08 23.46 -6.12
CA GLN A 25 -14.61 22.12 -6.40
C GLN A 25 -13.34 21.96 -5.57
N VAL A 26 -13.45 21.18 -4.51
CA VAL A 26 -12.27 20.65 -3.83
C VAL A 26 -11.65 19.67 -4.82
N CYS A 27 -10.77 20.18 -5.70
CA CYS A 27 -9.93 19.32 -6.51
C CYS A 27 -8.98 18.62 -5.55
N SER A 28 -9.14 17.30 -5.41
CA SER A 28 -8.09 16.48 -4.83
C SER A 28 -6.83 16.64 -5.68
N ASP A 29 -5.67 16.82 -5.05
CA ASP A 29 -4.38 16.86 -5.74
C ASP A 29 -4.02 15.51 -6.40
N THR A 30 -4.80 14.46 -6.15
CA THR A 30 -4.84 13.29 -7.01
C THR A 30 -5.66 13.66 -8.23
N ASN A 31 -5.05 13.77 -9.42
CA ASN A 31 -5.70 14.09 -10.70
C ASN A 31 -7.02 13.30 -10.95
N GLU A 32 -8.13 13.68 -10.32
CA GLU A 32 -9.47 13.08 -10.44
C GLU A 32 -10.17 13.55 -11.74
N THR A 33 -9.41 13.72 -12.81
CA THR A 33 -9.96 13.86 -14.16
C THR A 33 -10.24 12.46 -14.71
N ASP A 34 -11.34 12.29 -15.45
CA ASP A 34 -11.87 11.03 -16.00
C ASP A 34 -10.88 10.18 -16.86
N GLU A 35 -9.65 10.66 -17.06
CA GLU A 35 -8.57 10.00 -17.81
C GLU A 35 -7.35 9.74 -16.92
N ILE A 36 -7.51 9.25 -15.69
CA ILE A 36 -6.36 8.66 -14.98
C ILE A 36 -5.92 7.43 -15.78
N PRO A 37 -4.67 7.35 -16.26
CA PRO A 37 -4.18 6.12 -16.84
C PRO A 37 -4.11 5.08 -15.73
N SER A 38 -5.15 4.25 -15.63
CA SER A 38 -5.09 3.03 -14.83
C SER A 38 -3.84 2.29 -15.28
N THR A 39 -2.94 1.97 -14.36
CA THR A 39 -1.73 1.25 -14.75
C THR A 39 -2.08 -0.14 -15.30
N VAL A 40 -1.07 -0.91 -15.71
CA VAL A 40 -1.28 -2.34 -16.06
C VAL A 40 -1.98 -3.10 -14.92
N CYS A 41 -1.88 -2.59 -13.70
CA CYS A 41 -2.54 -3.12 -12.53
C CYS A 41 -4.02 -2.73 -12.37
N GLY A 42 -4.57 -1.81 -13.17
CA GLY A 42 -5.98 -1.38 -13.02
C GLY A 42 -6.24 -0.58 -11.74
N TRP A 43 -5.18 -0.10 -11.07
CA TRP A 43 -5.25 0.80 -9.92
C TRP A 43 -4.72 2.18 -10.30
N ILE A 44 -5.12 3.19 -9.55
CA ILE A 44 -4.68 4.57 -9.74
C ILE A 44 -3.29 4.72 -9.11
N PRO A 45 -2.25 5.08 -9.88
CA PRO A 45 -0.92 5.34 -9.35
C PRO A 45 -0.81 6.80 -8.88
N THR A 46 -0.54 7.03 -7.60
CA THR A 46 -0.16 8.35 -7.10
C THR A 46 1.34 8.35 -6.75
N PRO A 47 2.16 9.12 -7.49
CA PRO A 47 3.59 9.25 -7.20
C PRO A 47 3.87 9.77 -5.79
N LEU A 48 4.89 9.22 -5.14
CA LEU A 48 5.38 9.67 -3.84
C LEU A 48 6.66 10.48 -4.01
N GLU A 49 6.65 11.67 -3.44
CA GLU A 49 7.82 12.55 -3.38
C GLU A 49 7.96 13.14 -1.97
N PRO A 50 8.95 12.72 -1.17
CA PRO A 50 10.00 11.73 -1.48
C PRO A 50 9.49 10.26 -1.52
N PRO A 51 10.17 9.35 -2.25
CA PRO A 51 9.79 7.94 -2.28
C PRO A 51 10.22 7.22 -1.00
N GLY A 52 9.50 6.14 -0.65
CA GLY A 52 9.88 5.26 0.46
C GLY A 52 8.71 4.84 1.34
N PRO A 53 8.84 3.72 2.07
CA PRO A 53 7.74 3.18 2.87
C PRO A 53 7.26 4.10 3.99
N VAL A 54 8.13 4.93 4.58
CA VAL A 54 7.68 5.90 5.61
C VAL A 54 6.87 7.03 4.97
N ALA A 55 7.29 7.52 3.81
CA ALA A 55 6.52 8.51 3.04
C ALA A 55 5.16 7.93 2.61
N ALA A 56 5.11 6.63 2.28
CA ALA A 56 3.87 5.97 1.94
C ALA A 56 2.87 5.96 3.10
N VAL A 57 3.35 5.69 4.32
CA VAL A 57 2.52 5.78 5.54
C VAL A 57 2.04 7.21 5.76
N LEU A 58 2.95 8.18 5.71
CA LEU A 58 2.61 9.58 5.92
C LEU A 58 1.60 10.11 4.91
N TRP A 59 1.69 9.68 3.65
CA TRP A 59 0.71 10.07 2.64
C TRP A 59 -0.71 9.60 2.96
N LYS A 60 -0.86 8.46 3.64
CA LYS A 60 -2.17 7.91 4.06
C LYS A 60 -2.64 8.44 5.41
N THR A 61 -1.74 8.84 6.31
CA THR A 61 -2.10 9.17 7.70
C THR A 61 -1.97 10.66 8.05
N ASN A 62 -1.22 11.45 7.26
CA ASN A 62 -0.93 12.84 7.56
C ASN A 62 -1.37 13.76 6.39
N PRO A 63 -2.48 14.51 6.56
CA PRO A 63 -2.96 15.47 5.56
C PRO A 63 -1.96 16.58 5.21
N GLU A 64 -1.17 17.05 6.19
CA GLU A 64 -0.15 18.09 5.97
C GLU A 64 1.00 17.57 5.11
N PHE A 65 1.38 16.30 5.28
CA PHE A 65 2.35 15.67 4.40
C PHE A 65 1.81 15.59 2.97
N ARG A 66 0.53 15.24 2.80
CA ARG A 66 -0.09 15.14 1.48
C ARG A 66 -0.15 16.49 0.76
N ALA A 67 -0.70 17.52 1.40
CA ALA A 67 -0.87 18.85 0.81
C ALA A 67 0.41 19.71 0.84
N GLY A 68 1.41 19.33 1.64
CA GLY A 68 2.62 20.11 1.85
C GLY A 68 3.53 20.17 0.63
N SER A 69 4.32 21.25 0.54
CA SER A 69 5.40 21.36 -0.43
C SER A 69 6.52 20.34 -0.13
N LEU A 70 7.40 20.08 -1.11
CA LEU A 70 8.51 19.14 -0.95
C LEU A 70 9.37 19.42 0.30
N SER A 71 9.64 20.70 0.60
CA SER A 71 10.40 21.09 1.79
C SER A 71 9.67 20.73 3.08
N VAL A 72 8.35 20.96 3.14
CA VAL A 72 7.51 20.60 4.30
C VAL A 72 7.45 19.08 4.47
N ARG A 73 7.23 18.34 3.39
CA ARG A 73 7.24 16.86 3.39
C ARG A 73 8.55 16.31 3.95
N LYS A 74 9.70 16.86 3.55
CA LYS A 74 11.01 16.44 4.07
C LYS A 74 11.16 16.69 5.56
N THR A 75 10.67 17.81 6.07
CA THR A 75 10.69 18.11 7.51
C THR A 75 9.83 17.10 8.28
N ILE A 76 8.57 16.93 7.86
CA ILE A 76 7.65 15.96 8.48
C ILE A 76 8.22 14.54 8.44
N LEU A 77 8.82 14.14 7.31
CA LEU A 77 9.46 12.83 7.17
C LEU A 77 10.59 12.64 8.19
N ARG A 78 11.48 13.62 8.34
CA ARG A 78 12.60 13.54 9.29
C ARG A 78 12.11 13.45 10.73
N GLU A 79 11.15 14.28 11.12
CA GLU A 79 10.55 14.26 12.46
C GLU A 79 9.86 12.92 12.74
N THR A 80 9.13 12.40 11.76
CA THR A 80 8.47 11.08 11.87
C THR A 80 9.49 9.96 12.00
N ILE A 81 10.61 10.03 11.28
CA ILE A 81 11.69 9.04 11.39
C ILE A 81 12.27 9.04 12.80
N ILE A 82 12.51 10.20 13.41
CA ILE A 82 13.00 10.29 14.80
C ILE A 82 12.00 9.66 15.77
N GLY A 83 10.70 9.98 15.63
CA GLY A 83 9.66 9.35 16.45
C GLY A 83 9.56 7.83 16.22
N LEU A 84 9.75 7.36 14.99
CA LEU A 84 9.74 5.93 14.67
C LEU A 84 10.95 5.20 15.25
N GLN A 85 12.12 5.83 15.31
CA GLN A 85 13.31 5.25 15.93
C GLN A 85 13.04 4.91 17.40
N GLU A 86 12.41 5.82 18.16
CA GLU A 86 12.02 5.59 19.56
C GLU A 86 10.98 4.46 19.67
N ARG A 87 9.98 4.43 18.78
CA ARG A 87 8.97 3.36 18.74
C ARG A 87 9.59 2.00 18.43
N VAL A 88 10.54 1.93 17.50
CA VAL A 88 11.25 0.69 17.14
C VAL A 88 12.00 0.13 18.35
N GLU A 89 12.64 0.97 19.16
CA GLU A 89 13.33 0.51 20.36
C GLU A 89 12.37 -0.02 21.44
N ARG A 90 11.23 0.65 21.61
CA ARG A 90 10.22 0.35 22.65
C ARG A 90 9.31 -0.81 22.28
N GLU A 91 8.69 -0.76 21.11
CA GLU A 91 7.57 -1.63 20.70
C GLU A 91 8.06 -2.92 20.01
N LEU A 92 9.20 -2.88 19.31
CA LEU A 92 9.73 -4.06 18.61
C LEU A 92 10.68 -4.91 19.46
N ARG A 93 10.75 -4.67 20.78
CA ARG A 93 11.56 -5.50 21.68
C ARG A 93 10.99 -6.92 21.73
N GLY A 94 11.84 -7.92 21.57
CA GLY A 94 11.43 -9.35 21.57
C GLY A 94 10.86 -9.86 20.24
N HIS A 95 10.74 -9.02 19.22
CA HIS A 95 10.36 -9.46 17.88
C HIS A 95 11.57 -10.07 17.13
N ARG A 96 11.29 -10.94 16.16
CA ARG A 96 12.31 -11.64 15.34
C ARG A 96 13.13 -10.72 14.42
N TRP A 97 12.70 -9.47 14.23
CA TRP A 97 13.31 -8.55 13.28
C TRP A 97 14.56 -7.88 13.85
N SER A 98 15.56 -7.64 13.00
CA SER A 98 16.77 -6.93 13.40
C SER A 98 16.48 -5.44 13.55
N ARG A 99 16.35 -4.98 14.80
CA ARG A 99 16.17 -3.55 15.12
C ARG A 99 17.29 -2.69 14.53
N LYS A 100 18.54 -3.17 14.56
CA LYS A 100 19.67 -2.47 13.94
C LYS A 100 19.44 -2.23 12.44
N LYS A 101 19.00 -3.25 11.70
CA LYS A 101 18.69 -3.10 10.27
C LYS A 101 17.52 -2.15 10.02
N ILE A 102 16.48 -2.22 10.85
CA ILE A 102 15.31 -1.33 10.73
C ILE A 102 15.77 0.13 10.93
N MET A 103 16.61 0.41 11.94
CA MET A 103 17.17 1.74 12.19
C MET A 103 18.03 2.23 11.02
N GLU A 104 18.87 1.37 10.45
CA GLU A 104 19.65 1.68 9.25
C GLU A 104 18.73 2.00 8.05
N GLN A 105 17.69 1.19 7.83
CA GLN A 105 16.71 1.39 6.76
C GLN A 105 15.86 2.65 6.96
N LEU A 106 15.57 3.04 8.20
CA LEU A 106 14.89 4.30 8.56
C LEU A 106 15.75 5.51 8.22
N VAL A 107 17.04 5.49 8.58
CA VAL A 107 17.96 6.58 8.25
C VAL A 107 18.10 6.73 6.74
N ALA A 108 18.15 5.61 6.00
CA ALA A 108 18.23 5.62 4.54
C ALA A 108 17.01 6.28 3.85
N GLN A 109 15.86 6.39 4.52
CA GLN A 109 14.69 7.13 4.00
C GLN A 109 14.95 8.63 3.90
N GLN A 110 15.84 9.19 4.73
CA GLN A 110 16.10 10.64 4.76
C GLN A 110 16.83 11.13 3.49
N SER A 111 17.54 10.22 2.81
CA SER A 111 18.33 10.49 1.61
C SER A 111 17.66 10.03 0.31
N ALA A 112 16.37 9.66 0.36
CA ALA A 112 15.65 9.04 -0.75
C ALA A 112 15.34 9.96 -1.95
N ASP A 113 15.71 11.25 -1.87
CA ASP A 113 15.42 12.28 -2.87
C ASP A 113 15.93 11.95 -4.29
N ALA A 114 17.03 11.19 -4.41
CA ALA A 114 17.64 10.86 -5.70
C ALA A 114 17.40 9.40 -6.12
N SER A 115 17.18 8.49 -5.17
CA SER A 115 16.94 7.08 -5.46
C SER A 115 16.11 6.44 -4.35
N PRO A 116 15.10 5.62 -4.70
CA PRO A 116 14.28 4.98 -3.70
C PRO A 116 15.12 3.98 -2.90
N PRO A 117 14.92 3.92 -1.58
CA PRO A 117 15.66 3.02 -0.70
C PRO A 117 15.44 1.58 -1.13
N GLN A 118 16.55 0.86 -1.34
CA GLN A 118 16.55 -0.55 -1.70
C GLN A 118 16.55 -1.42 -0.44
N ASN A 119 16.05 -2.65 -0.55
CA ASN A 119 16.06 -3.63 0.54
C ASN A 119 15.35 -3.17 1.84
N THR A 120 14.15 -2.60 1.73
CA THR A 120 13.36 -2.11 2.88
C THR A 120 12.50 -3.18 3.56
N ARG A 121 12.81 -4.48 3.37
CA ARG A 121 11.92 -5.57 3.80
C ARG A 121 11.64 -5.56 5.29
N GLU A 122 12.68 -5.49 6.13
CA GLU A 122 12.51 -5.47 7.58
C GLU A 122 11.78 -4.21 8.06
N LEU A 123 12.03 -3.06 7.42
CA LEU A 123 11.29 -1.82 7.68
C LEU A 123 9.81 -1.94 7.28
N ASN A 124 9.49 -2.54 6.14
CA ASN A 124 8.11 -2.73 5.70
C ASN A 124 7.35 -3.60 6.71
N ASP A 125 7.95 -4.71 7.17
CA ASP A 125 7.34 -5.59 8.18
C ASP A 125 7.13 -4.85 9.50
N ALA A 126 8.11 -4.05 9.92
CA ALA A 126 8.03 -3.24 11.12
C ALA A 126 6.92 -2.18 11.02
N LEU A 127 6.82 -1.47 9.89
CA LEU A 127 5.77 -0.48 9.66
C LEU A 127 4.38 -1.12 9.58
N ALA A 128 4.26 -2.27 8.91
CA ALA A 128 3.02 -3.05 8.86
C ALA A 128 2.53 -3.40 10.27
N PHE A 129 3.46 -3.78 11.16
CA PHE A 129 3.16 -4.03 12.56
C PHE A 129 2.79 -2.76 13.34
N LEU A 130 3.63 -1.72 13.27
CA LEU A 130 3.49 -0.49 14.07
C LEU A 130 2.27 0.35 13.71
N TYR A 131 1.81 0.28 12.45
CA TYR A 131 0.64 1.01 11.96
C TYR A 131 -0.58 0.12 11.75
N GLU A 132 -0.47 -1.18 12.09
CA GLU A 132 -1.54 -2.16 11.89
C GLU A 132 -2.09 -2.21 10.45
N ILE A 133 -1.17 -2.17 9.48
CA ILE A 133 -1.47 -2.19 8.04
C ILE A 133 -0.86 -3.41 7.37
N GLN A 134 -1.23 -3.65 6.12
CA GLN A 134 -0.69 -4.72 5.28
C GLN A 134 -0.25 -4.13 3.94
N PHE A 135 0.90 -4.56 3.43
CA PHE A 135 1.47 -4.05 2.18
C PHE A 135 1.47 -5.09 1.07
N VAL A 136 1.05 -4.65 -0.11
CA VAL A 136 1.24 -5.33 -1.38
C VAL A 136 2.25 -4.54 -2.19
N PHE A 137 3.37 -5.15 -2.57
CA PHE A 137 4.37 -4.55 -3.43
C PHE A 137 4.21 -5.07 -4.83
N VAL A 138 4.01 -4.15 -5.77
CA VAL A 138 3.82 -4.45 -7.19
C VAL A 138 5.01 -3.93 -7.98
N ASP A 139 5.67 -4.85 -8.67
CA ASP A 139 6.75 -4.57 -9.61
C ASP A 139 6.23 -4.87 -11.01
N GLU A 140 5.67 -3.84 -11.66
CA GLU A 140 5.11 -3.96 -13.01
C GLU A 140 6.19 -4.31 -14.04
N ALA A 141 7.41 -3.79 -13.88
CA ALA A 141 8.51 -3.99 -14.82
C ALA A 141 8.96 -5.46 -14.86
N ASN A 142 9.06 -6.10 -13.69
CA ASN A 142 9.44 -7.52 -13.58
C ASN A 142 8.23 -8.46 -13.44
N LYS A 143 7.00 -7.93 -13.57
CA LYS A 143 5.74 -8.65 -13.33
C LYS A 143 5.79 -9.48 -12.05
N ARG A 144 6.12 -8.83 -10.93
CA ARG A 144 6.30 -9.51 -9.64
C ARG A 144 5.42 -8.88 -8.56
N VAL A 145 4.85 -9.74 -7.71
CA VAL A 145 4.11 -9.32 -6.51
C VAL A 145 4.77 -9.92 -5.28
N SER A 146 4.94 -9.10 -4.25
CA SER A 146 5.43 -9.51 -2.93
C SER A 146 4.67 -8.78 -1.83
N TRP A 147 4.82 -9.23 -0.59
CA TRP A 147 3.94 -8.84 0.50
C TRP A 147 4.74 -8.50 1.75
N SER A 148 4.16 -7.66 2.61
CA SER A 148 4.63 -7.45 3.97
C SER A 148 3.43 -7.21 4.89
N PRO A 149 3.17 -8.07 5.90
CA PRO A 149 3.93 -9.26 6.27
C PRO A 149 3.95 -10.35 5.19
N GLU A 150 5.02 -11.14 5.12
CA GLU A 150 5.24 -12.15 4.06
C GLU A 150 4.16 -13.24 3.98
N ASP A 151 3.60 -13.66 5.12
CA ASP A 151 2.56 -14.68 5.14
C ASP A 151 1.16 -14.07 5.08
N VAL A 152 0.59 -14.03 3.88
CA VAL A 152 -0.76 -13.50 3.61
C VAL A 152 -1.89 -14.35 4.21
N ARG A 153 -1.60 -15.58 4.66
CA ARG A 153 -2.61 -16.47 5.27
C ARG A 153 -3.06 -16.00 6.65
N VAL A 154 -2.20 -15.24 7.34
CA VAL A 154 -2.46 -14.70 8.69
C VAL A 154 -2.87 -13.23 8.67
N TRP A 155 -3.10 -12.68 7.49
CA TRP A 155 -3.58 -11.30 7.36
C TRP A 155 -4.99 -11.17 7.93
N SER A 156 -5.20 -10.10 8.70
CA SER A 156 -6.48 -9.76 9.31
C SER A 156 -7.30 -8.89 8.37
N THR A 157 -8.60 -9.18 8.26
CA THR A 157 -9.58 -8.36 7.53
C THR A 157 -9.86 -7.01 8.21
N THR A 158 -9.45 -6.84 9.47
CA THR A 158 -9.62 -5.58 10.21
C THR A 158 -8.55 -4.54 9.88
N ARG A 159 -7.52 -4.90 9.11
CA ARG A 159 -6.37 -4.04 8.80
C ARG A 159 -6.39 -3.67 7.32
N PRO A 160 -6.18 -2.40 6.95
CA PRO A 160 -6.23 -1.99 5.57
C PRO A 160 -5.03 -2.55 4.78
N ILE A 161 -5.26 -2.84 3.51
CA ILE A 161 -4.23 -3.26 2.58
C ILE A 161 -3.84 -2.09 1.67
N TRP A 162 -2.56 -1.72 1.70
CA TRP A 162 -2.00 -0.67 0.87
C TRP A 162 -1.11 -1.28 -0.21
N ALA A 163 -1.36 -0.92 -1.47
CA ALA A 163 -0.52 -1.32 -2.57
C ALA A 163 0.52 -0.24 -2.89
N LEU A 164 1.76 -0.65 -3.08
CA LEU A 164 2.90 0.22 -3.34
C LEU A 164 3.68 -0.30 -4.54
N SER A 165 4.26 0.60 -5.32
CA SER A 165 5.23 0.21 -6.34
C SER A 165 6.56 -0.22 -5.70
N LEU A 166 7.40 -0.92 -6.45
CA LEU A 166 8.74 -1.29 -5.98
C LEU A 166 9.54 -0.06 -5.51
N GLY A 167 10.08 -0.14 -4.29
CA GLY A 167 10.77 0.99 -3.65
C GLY A 167 9.84 2.09 -3.14
N SER A 168 8.52 1.85 -3.13
CA SER A 168 7.49 2.81 -2.68
C SER A 168 7.58 4.15 -3.40
N ARG A 169 7.71 4.10 -4.73
CA ARG A 169 7.72 5.30 -5.60
C ARG A 169 6.33 5.86 -5.86
N ALA A 170 5.31 5.02 -5.69
CA ALA A 170 3.93 5.37 -5.89
C ALA A 170 3.07 4.52 -4.95
N ILE A 171 1.95 5.09 -4.52
CA ILE A 171 0.86 4.37 -3.86
C ILE A 171 -0.17 4.04 -4.92
N PHE A 172 -0.63 2.80 -4.91
CA PHE A 172 -1.77 2.38 -5.69
C PHE A 172 -3.02 2.39 -4.82
N HIS A 173 -4.09 2.96 -5.35
CA HIS A 173 -5.38 2.99 -4.68
C HIS A 173 -6.53 2.85 -5.69
N LYS A 174 -7.72 2.58 -5.17
CA LYS A 174 -8.97 2.67 -5.94
C LYS A 174 -9.49 4.12 -5.91
N THR A 175 -10.57 4.39 -6.64
CA THR A 175 -11.27 5.67 -6.60
C THR A 175 -11.64 6.03 -5.16
N GLY A 176 -11.56 7.31 -4.79
CA GLY A 176 -11.77 7.75 -3.40
C GLY A 176 -10.65 7.30 -2.44
N GLU A 177 -9.50 6.90 -2.98
CA GLU A 177 -8.32 6.46 -2.23
C GLU A 177 -8.52 5.23 -1.34
N GLU A 178 -9.52 4.41 -1.63
CA GLU A 178 -9.83 3.20 -0.87
C GLU A 178 -8.68 2.18 -0.88
N SER A 179 -8.67 1.30 0.13
CA SER A 179 -7.78 0.15 0.20
C SER A 179 -7.95 -0.75 -1.03
N VAL A 180 -6.86 -1.38 -1.46
CA VAL A 180 -6.90 -2.37 -2.54
C VAL A 180 -7.39 -3.76 -2.07
N GLY A 181 -7.75 -3.92 -0.79
CA GLY A 181 -8.10 -5.22 -0.22
C GLY A 181 -9.32 -5.87 -0.89
N LYS A 182 -10.33 -5.05 -1.23
CA LYS A 182 -11.50 -5.51 -1.96
C LYS A 182 -11.09 -6.05 -3.33
N GLU A 183 -11.43 -7.31 -3.61
CA GLU A 183 -11.11 -8.05 -4.84
C GLU A 183 -9.61 -8.35 -5.05
N LEU A 184 -8.76 -8.15 -4.06
CA LEU A 184 -7.32 -8.44 -4.19
C LEU A 184 -7.07 -9.92 -4.56
N GLY A 185 -7.87 -10.84 -4.01
CA GLY A 185 -7.80 -12.27 -4.34
C GLY A 185 -8.13 -12.59 -5.80
N ILE A 186 -9.08 -11.87 -6.41
CA ILE A 186 -9.42 -12.01 -7.83
C ILE A 186 -8.30 -11.39 -8.68
N TRP A 187 -7.89 -10.18 -8.31
CA TRP A 187 -6.84 -9.45 -8.99
C TRP A 187 -5.53 -10.26 -9.06
N ILE A 188 -5.07 -10.82 -7.94
CA ILE A 188 -3.83 -11.58 -7.90
C ILE A 188 -3.92 -12.88 -8.72
N SER A 189 -5.10 -13.52 -8.72
CA SER A 189 -5.36 -14.72 -9.51
C SER A 189 -5.27 -14.42 -11.02
N ASN A 190 -5.81 -13.27 -11.45
CA ASN A 190 -5.68 -12.83 -12.84
C ASN A 190 -4.23 -12.53 -13.23
N ARG A 191 -3.46 -11.89 -12.35
CA ARG A 191 -2.02 -11.64 -12.57
C ARG A 191 -1.23 -12.95 -12.66
N GLU A 192 -1.59 -13.95 -11.86
CA GLU A 192 -0.98 -15.28 -11.97
C GLU A 192 -1.25 -15.93 -13.34
N LEU A 193 -2.47 -15.84 -13.85
CA LEU A 193 -2.83 -16.32 -15.20
C LEU A 193 -2.06 -15.59 -16.31
N GLU A 194 -1.68 -14.34 -16.08
CA GLU A 194 -0.82 -13.55 -16.95
C GLU A 194 0.69 -13.82 -16.76
N ASN A 195 1.05 -14.87 -16.02
CA ASN A 195 2.42 -15.30 -15.71
C ASN A 195 3.22 -14.31 -14.84
N TRP A 196 2.55 -13.58 -13.95
CA TRP A 196 3.24 -12.80 -12.93
C TRP A 196 3.88 -13.72 -11.88
N ARG A 197 5.05 -13.31 -11.38
CA ARG A 197 5.75 -14.00 -10.30
C ARG A 197 5.21 -13.55 -8.96
N ILE A 198 4.43 -14.41 -8.32
CA ILE A 198 3.83 -14.12 -7.01
C ILE A 198 4.56 -14.91 -5.93
N GLN A 199 5.01 -14.22 -4.89
CA GLN A 199 5.67 -14.85 -3.75
C GLN A 199 4.61 -15.43 -2.79
N TRP A 200 4.18 -16.66 -3.04
CA TRP A 200 3.24 -17.36 -2.16
C TRP A 200 3.92 -17.87 -0.88
N PRO A 201 3.22 -17.88 0.28
CA PRO A 201 3.72 -18.52 1.47
C PRO A 201 3.80 -20.04 1.25
N VAL A 202 4.73 -20.70 1.96
CA VAL A 202 4.93 -22.15 1.88
C VAL A 202 4.32 -22.79 3.12
N ALA A 203 3.54 -23.87 2.94
CA ALA A 203 2.96 -24.60 4.05
C ALA A 203 3.98 -25.53 4.73
N ASP A 204 4.01 -25.50 6.06
CA ASP A 204 4.82 -26.42 6.86
C ASP A 204 4.08 -27.74 7.11
N GLY A 205 4.84 -28.83 7.25
CA GLY A 205 4.30 -30.17 7.55
C GLY A 205 5.16 -31.31 7.01
N THR A 206 4.77 -32.55 7.29
CA THR A 206 5.35 -33.74 6.65
C THR A 206 4.74 -33.95 5.26
N LEU A 207 5.34 -34.82 4.43
CA LEU A 207 4.80 -35.12 3.10
C LEU A 207 3.39 -35.76 3.17
N GLU A 208 3.17 -36.60 4.17
CA GLU A 208 1.89 -37.29 4.39
C GLU A 208 0.79 -36.30 4.79
N ASP A 209 1.10 -35.38 5.72
CA ASP A 209 0.16 -34.33 6.14
C ASP A 209 -0.25 -33.44 4.96
N LEU A 210 0.74 -33.03 4.14
CA LEU A 210 0.50 -32.18 2.98
C LEU A 210 -0.31 -32.92 1.92
N LYS A 211 -0.06 -34.20 1.65
CA LYS A 211 -0.89 -34.99 0.73
C LYS A 211 -2.33 -35.12 1.25
N GLY A 212 -2.50 -35.38 2.54
CA GLY A 212 -3.82 -35.48 3.17
C GLY A 212 -4.61 -34.16 3.08
N ARG A 213 -3.97 -33.02 3.33
CA ARG A 213 -4.58 -31.69 3.17
C ARG A 213 -4.90 -31.37 1.72
N PHE A 214 -3.97 -31.62 0.81
CA PHE A 214 -4.16 -31.38 -0.62
C PHE A 214 -5.35 -32.18 -1.17
N GLY A 215 -5.47 -33.47 -0.80
CA GLY A 215 -6.58 -34.32 -1.22
C GLY A 215 -7.95 -33.85 -0.70
N LYS A 216 -8.01 -33.22 0.47
CA LYS A 216 -9.26 -32.65 1.03
C LYS A 216 -9.68 -31.36 0.35
N MET A 217 -8.74 -30.59 -0.19
CA MET A 217 -9.02 -29.26 -0.75
C MET A 217 -9.67 -29.30 -2.13
N ASN A 218 -9.88 -30.50 -2.71
CA ASN A 218 -10.54 -30.72 -4.02
C ASN A 218 -10.02 -29.79 -5.13
N ILE A 219 -8.73 -29.44 -5.04
CA ILE A 219 -8.07 -28.53 -5.97
C ILE A 219 -7.87 -29.33 -7.26
N SER A 220 -8.51 -28.92 -8.35
CA SER A 220 -8.14 -29.41 -9.67
C SER A 220 -6.65 -29.12 -9.86
N SER A 221 -5.85 -30.17 -9.95
CA SER A 221 -4.41 -30.09 -10.18
C SER A 221 -4.14 -29.53 -11.58
N GLY A 222 -4.33 -28.21 -11.74
CA GLY A 222 -3.87 -27.46 -12.90
C GLY A 222 -2.35 -27.59 -13.07
N PHE A 223 -1.66 -27.97 -12.00
CA PHE A 223 -0.31 -28.49 -12.02
C PHE A 223 -0.33 -30.02 -12.14
N ARG A 224 -0.34 -30.54 -13.37
CA ARG A 224 0.11 -31.92 -13.62
C ARG A 224 1.61 -31.99 -13.35
N ILE A 225 1.99 -32.10 -12.08
CA ILE A 225 3.37 -32.37 -11.71
C ILE A 225 3.54 -33.87 -11.79
N GLU A 226 4.24 -34.35 -12.80
CA GLU A 226 4.36 -35.80 -13.09
C GLU A 226 5.03 -36.57 -11.94
N LYS A 227 5.71 -35.90 -10.99
CA LYS A 227 6.19 -36.44 -9.70
C LYS A 227 6.25 -35.35 -8.62
N PRO A 228 5.15 -35.04 -7.91
CA PRO A 228 5.13 -33.91 -6.99
C PRO A 228 6.00 -34.19 -5.75
N LYS A 229 6.99 -33.33 -5.51
CA LYS A 229 7.84 -33.33 -4.32
C LYS A 229 7.12 -32.66 -3.16
N LYS A 230 7.63 -32.84 -1.94
CA LYS A 230 7.11 -32.17 -0.73
C LYS A 230 6.95 -30.65 -0.92
N ALA A 231 7.95 -30.00 -1.53
CA ALA A 231 7.95 -28.57 -1.78
C ALA A 231 6.79 -28.12 -2.70
N ASP A 232 6.40 -28.97 -3.66
CA ASP A 232 5.32 -28.66 -4.60
C ASP A 232 3.96 -28.66 -3.89
N TYR A 233 3.71 -29.66 -3.04
CA TYR A 233 2.50 -29.69 -2.21
C TYR A 233 2.46 -28.52 -1.23
N ALA A 234 3.59 -28.21 -0.59
CA ALA A 234 3.69 -27.12 0.36
C ALA A 234 3.38 -25.76 -0.28
N SER A 235 3.89 -25.54 -1.49
CA SER A 235 3.65 -24.31 -2.27
C SER A 235 2.21 -24.23 -2.75
N ALA A 236 1.65 -25.35 -3.25
CA ALA A 236 0.28 -25.39 -3.73
C ALA A 236 -0.74 -25.13 -2.61
N ILE A 237 -0.56 -25.74 -1.43
CA ILE A 237 -1.41 -25.52 -0.26
C ILE A 237 -1.28 -24.07 0.22
N GLY A 238 -0.05 -23.58 0.37
CA GLY A 238 0.18 -22.21 0.83
C GLY A 238 -0.46 -21.17 -0.09
N ARG A 239 -0.41 -21.37 -1.41
CA ARG A 239 -1.14 -20.58 -2.40
C ARG A 239 -2.65 -20.64 -2.21
N VAL A 240 -3.23 -21.82 -2.06
CA VAL A 240 -4.70 -21.96 -1.92
C VAL A 240 -5.19 -21.29 -0.64
N GLU A 241 -4.51 -21.51 0.48
CA GLU A 241 -4.85 -20.87 1.75
C GLU A 241 -4.69 -19.35 1.67
N ALA A 242 -3.65 -18.88 0.98
CA ALA A 242 -3.43 -17.46 0.74
C ALA A 242 -4.59 -16.85 -0.05
N ILE A 243 -4.97 -17.45 -1.19
CA ILE A 243 -6.07 -16.97 -2.02
C ILE A 243 -7.38 -16.99 -1.23
N GLN A 244 -7.67 -18.08 -0.52
CA GLN A 244 -8.87 -18.18 0.34
C GLN A 244 -8.91 -17.10 1.42
N ASN A 245 -7.75 -16.73 1.98
CA ASN A 245 -7.71 -15.64 2.95
C ASN A 245 -7.93 -14.28 2.28
N LEU A 246 -7.27 -14.03 1.14
CA LEU A 246 -7.43 -12.79 0.37
C LEU A 246 -8.86 -12.58 -0.14
N THR A 247 -9.60 -13.65 -0.46
CA THR A 247 -11.00 -13.52 -0.87
C THR A 247 -11.92 -13.05 0.25
N LYS A 248 -11.58 -13.30 1.52
CA LYS A 248 -12.38 -12.80 2.67
C LYS A 248 -12.41 -11.28 2.71
N PHE A 249 -11.38 -10.60 2.22
CA PHE A 249 -11.35 -9.13 2.14
C PHE A 249 -12.38 -8.56 1.17
N SER A 250 -12.98 -9.39 0.30
CA SER A 250 -14.11 -8.95 -0.54
C SER A 250 -15.42 -8.79 0.24
N GLU A 251 -15.54 -9.43 1.41
CA GLU A 251 -16.76 -9.45 2.23
C GLU A 251 -16.80 -8.30 3.25
N TYR A 252 -15.67 -7.62 3.50
CA TYR A 252 -15.55 -6.53 4.46
C TYR A 252 -15.19 -5.23 3.73
N ASN A 253 -16.00 -4.18 3.92
CA ASN A 253 -15.67 -2.83 3.47
C ASN A 253 -14.73 -2.21 4.52
N VAL A 254 -13.41 -2.31 4.30
CA VAL A 254 -12.39 -1.53 5.03
C VAL A 254 -11.60 -0.71 4.03
#